data_AF-A0A382VWN4-F1
#
_entry.id   AF-A0A382VWN4-F1
#
_cell.length_a   1.000
_cell.length_b   1.000
_cell.length_c   1.000
_cell.angle_alpha   90.00
_cell.angle_beta   90.00
_cell.angle_gamma   90.00
#
_symmetry.space_group_name_H-M   'P 1'
#
loop_
_entity.id
_entity.type
_entity.pdbx_description
1 polymer ?
#
loop_
_entity_poly.entity_id
_entity_poly.type
_entity_poly.pdbx_seq_one_letter_code
_entity_poly.pdbx_strand_id
1 'polypeptide(L)' 'LHLEKLGVKLTRLTPEQADYLNLHMDGPYKPDHYRY' A
#
# COMPACT_ATOMS: atom_id res chain seq x y z
N LEU A 1 4.13 -2.76 -13.03
CA LEU A 1 4.35 -3.69 -14.18
C LEU A 1 5.01 -5.03 -13.83
N HIS A 2 5.46 -5.28 -12.59
CA HIS A 2 6.05 -6.57 -12.22
C HIS A 2 5.10 -7.53 -11.49
N LEU A 3 4.25 -7.01 -10.59
CA LEU A 3 3.41 -7.83 -9.72
C LEU A 3 2.34 -8.65 -10.46
N GLU A 4 1.79 -8.13 -11.55
CA GLU A 4 0.79 -8.81 -12.37
C GLU A 4 1.33 -10.12 -12.98
N LYS A 5 2.59 -10.12 -13.43
CA LYS A 5 3.25 -11.32 -13.99
C LYS A 5 3.48 -12.41 -12.96
N LEU A 6 3.49 -12.06 -11.67
CA LEU A 6 3.64 -12.98 -10.56
C LEU A 6 2.28 -13.52 -10.05
N GLY A 7 1.16 -13.09 -10.66
CA GLY A 7 -0.18 -13.47 -10.22
C GLY A 7 -0.54 -12.95 -8.83
N VAL A 8 0.17 -11.93 -8.34
CA VAL A 8 -0.05 -11.36 -7.00
C VAL A 8 -1.38 -10.61 -6.97
N LYS A 9 -2.18 -10.88 -5.95
CA LYS A 9 -3.41 -10.14 -5.65
C LYS A 9 -3.15 -9.21 -4.47
N LEU A 10 -3.07 -7.91 -4.73
CA LEU A 10 -2.92 -6.91 -3.68
C LEU A 10 -4.26 -6.62 -3.01
N THR A 11 -4.27 -6.60 -1.68
CA THR A 11 -5.40 -6.07 -0.90
C THR A 11 -5.38 -4.55 -0.98
N ARG A 12 -6.57 -3.93 -1.03
CA ARG A 12 -6.73 -2.48 -0.93
C ARG A 12 -7.12 -2.09 0.48
N LEU A 13 -6.58 -0.97 0.96
CA LEU A 13 -7.00 -0.39 2.23
C LEU A 13 -8.47 0.03 2.15
N THR A 14 -9.21 -0.21 3.23
CA THR A 14 -10.50 0.45 3.45
C THR A 14 -10.27 1.90 3.88
N PRO A 15 -11.27 2.80 3.73
CA PRO A 15 -11.16 4.16 4.23
C PRO A 15 -10.79 4.21 5.72
N GLU A 16 -11.43 3.37 6.54
CA GLU A 16 -11.15 3.27 7.98
C GLU A 16 -9.70 2.84 8.28
N GLN A 17 -9.13 1.93 7.50
CA GLN A 17 -7.74 1.50 7.66
C GLN A 17 -6.75 2.59 7.23
N ALA A 18 -7.07 3.31 6.15
CA ALA A 18 -6.26 4.43 5.68
C ALA A 18 -6.22 5.55 6.71
N ASP A 19 -7.37 5.91 7.28
CA ASP A 19 -7.50 6.88 8.36
C ASP A 19 -6.76 6.44 9.63
N TYR A 20 -6.93 5.17 10.04
CA TYR A 20 -6.27 4.62 11.22
C TYR A 20 -4.73 4.66 11.13
N LEU A 21 -4.19 4.41 9.94
CA LEU A 21 -2.74 4.43 9.69
C LEU A 21 -2.22 5.82 9.30
N ASN A 22 -3.10 6.81 9.12
CA ASN A 22 -2.78 8.13 8.58
C ASN A 22 -2.04 8.05 7.23
N LEU A 23 -2.55 7.24 6.31
CA LEU A 23 -2.00 7.01 4.97
C LEU A 23 -3.04 7.30 3.89
N HIS A 24 -2.59 7.68 2.70
CA HIS A 24 -3.48 7.72 1.53
C HIS A 24 -3.72 6.31 0.99
N MET A 25 -4.93 6.02 0.48
CA MET A 25 -5.30 4.67 0.00
C MET A 25 -4.44 4.18 -1.17
N ASP A 26 -3.91 5.09 -1.99
CA ASP A 26 -3.04 4.79 -3.13
C ASP A 26 -1.54 4.93 -2.80
N GLY A 27 -1.21 5.18 -1.54
CA GLY A 27 0.15 5.40 -1.06
C GLY A 27 0.66 6.85 -1.26
N PRO A 28 1.96 7.10 -0.99
CA PRO A 28 2.98 6.12 -0.59
C PRO A 28 2.66 5.44 0.75
N TYR A 29 2.89 4.12 0.84
CA TYR A 29 2.52 3.32 2.02
C TYR A 29 3.59 3.27 3.11
N LYS A 30 4.78 3.81 2.84
CA LYS A 30 5.95 3.84 3.72
C LYS A 30 6.73 5.13 3.47
N PRO A 31 7.39 5.69 4.51
CA PRO A 31 8.20 6.89 4.38
C PRO A 31 9.57 6.59 3.74
N ASP A 32 10.26 7.63 3.28
CA ASP A 32 11.53 7.49 2.52
C ASP A 32 12.67 6.82 3.30
N HIS A 33 12.67 6.90 4.63
CA HIS A 33 13.68 6.26 5.48
C HIS A 33 13.37 4.78 5.78
N TYR A 34 12.29 4.23 5.22
CA TYR A 34 11.95 2.83 5.35
C TYR A 34 12.92 1.96 4.54
N ARG A 35 13.44 0.89 5.14
CA ARG A 35 14.61 0.14 4.62
C ARG A 35 14.29 -1.03 3.69
N TYR A 36 13.02 -1.23 3.35
CA TYR A 36 12.56 -2.35 2.55
C TYR A 36 11.73 -1.86 1.36
#